data_AF-A0A060CIA9-F1
#
_entry.id   AF-A0A060CIA9-F1
#
_cell.length_a   1.000
_cell.length_b   1.000
_cell.length_c   1.000
_cell.angle_alpha   90.00
_cell.angle_beta   90.00
_cell.angle_gamma   90.00
#
_symmetry.space_group_name_H-M   'P 1'
#
loop_
_entity.id
_entity.type
_entity.pdbx_description
1 polymer ?
#
loop_
_entity_poly.entity_id
_entity_poly.type
_entity_poly.pdbx_seq_one_letter_code
_entity_poly.pdbx_strand_id
1 'polypeptide(L)'
;MSNLFADKTTFEKGFQDRAVARFARDVKDLSDGDCFQVLGNMVKDEANYECKACKDEVKGTGSKQLIYFSMEFLLGRLMRTNL
;
A
#
# COMPACT_ATOMS: atom_id res chain seq x y z
N MET A 1 15.88 4.03 -1.78
CA MET A 1 14.54 4.51 -1.40
C MET A 1 14.45 4.44 0.11
N SER A 2 13.96 5.49 0.77
CA SER A 2 13.69 5.46 2.21
C SER A 2 12.56 4.46 2.45
N ASN A 3 12.86 3.36 3.13
CA ASN A 3 11.84 2.36 3.48
C ASN A 3 10.88 2.98 4.49
N LEU A 4 9.68 3.32 4.03
CA LEU A 4 8.65 4.07 4.78
C LEU A 4 8.21 3.35 6.06
N PHE A 5 8.33 2.03 6.08
CA PHE A 5 7.95 1.16 7.20
C PHE A 5 9.15 0.57 7.94
N ALA A 6 10.36 1.09 7.73
CA ALA A 6 11.57 0.58 8.39
C ALA A 6 11.56 0.76 9.91
N ASP A 7 11.03 1.89 10.37
CA ASP A 7 10.99 2.24 11.78
C ASP A 7 9.81 3.17 12.08
N LYS A 8 9.50 3.28 13.37
CA LYS A 8 8.36 4.05 13.88
C LYS A 8 8.45 5.53 13.50
N THR A 9 9.62 6.15 13.62
CA THR A 9 9.78 7.59 13.39
C THR A 9 9.62 7.95 11.92
N THR A 10 10.19 7.12 11.03
CA THR A 10 10.02 7.26 9.57
C THR A 10 8.55 7.08 9.17
N PHE A 11 7.87 6.10 9.75
CA PHE A 11 6.45 5.87 9.53
C PHE A 11 5.60 7.06 10.00
N GLU A 12 5.78 7.52 11.25
CA GLU A 12 5.01 8.62 11.83
C GLU A 12 5.13 9.89 11.00
N LYS A 13 6.35 10.26 10.60
CA LYS A 13 6.58 11.41 9.74
C LYS A 13 5.91 11.25 8.38
N GLY A 14 6.11 10.09 7.73
CA GLY A 14 5.53 9.82 6.42
C GLY A 14 4.00 9.73 6.43
N PHE A 15 3.41 9.34 7.55
CA PHE A 15 1.96 9.35 7.77
C PHE A 15 1.44 10.78 7.95
N GLN A 16 2.09 11.60 8.78
CA GLN A 16 1.74 13.00 9.00
C GLN A 16 1.82 13.81 7.70
N ASP A 17 2.92 13.67 6.95
CA ASP A 17 3.11 14.38 5.67
C ASP A 17 1.98 14.04 4.68
N ARG A 18 1.57 12.76 4.60
CA ARG A 18 0.48 12.32 3.72
C ARG A 18 -0.90 12.73 4.22
N ALA A 19 -1.11 12.77 5.53
CA ALA A 19 -2.34 13.28 6.14
C ALA A 19 -2.54 14.76 5.77
N VAL A 20 -1.51 15.58 5.93
CA VAL A 20 -1.53 17.00 5.55
C VAL A 20 -1.70 17.15 4.05
N ALA A 21 -0.95 16.41 3.24
CA ALA A 21 -1.04 16.49 1.78
C ALA A 21 -2.44 16.12 1.25
N ARG A 22 -3.12 15.16 1.86
CA ARG A 22 -4.44 14.68 1.41
C ARG A 22 -5.60 15.50 1.96
N PHE A 23 -5.54 15.89 3.24
CA PHE A 23 -6.68 16.44 3.96
C PHE A 23 -6.45 17.87 4.47
N ALA A 24 -5.27 18.45 4.27
CA ALA A 24 -4.87 19.77 4.76
C ALA A 24 -5.10 19.95 6.28
N ARG A 25 -4.99 18.84 7.04
CA ARG A 25 -5.23 18.78 8.49
C ARG A 25 -4.14 17.96 9.17
N ASP A 26 -3.86 18.29 10.43
CA ASP A 26 -3.00 17.47 11.29
C ASP A 26 -3.70 16.14 11.62
N VAL A 27 -2.92 15.10 11.91
CA VAL A 27 -3.42 13.75 12.26
C VAL A 27 -4.38 13.78 13.44
N LYS A 28 -4.17 14.68 14.41
CA LYS A 28 -5.04 14.85 15.60
C LYS A 28 -6.48 15.28 15.26
N ASP A 29 -6.67 15.90 14.09
CA ASP A 29 -7.96 16.44 13.63
C ASP A 29 -8.63 15.53 12.57
N LEU A 30 -8.04 14.37 12.31
CA LEU A 30 -8.56 13.37 11.38
C LEU A 30 -9.49 12.37 12.06
N SER A 31 -10.47 11.87 11.30
CA SER A 31 -11.28 10.73 11.73
C SER A 31 -10.52 9.40 11.55
N ASP A 32 -10.96 8.34 12.22
CA ASP A 32 -10.41 6.99 12.01
C ASP A 32 -10.50 6.54 10.55
N GLY A 33 -11.55 6.96 9.83
CA GLY A 33 -11.71 6.69 8.41
C GLY A 33 -10.67 7.42 7.54
N ASP A 34 -10.36 8.66 7.87
CA ASP A 34 -9.31 9.43 7.20
C ASP A 34 -7.94 8.78 7.44
N CYS A 35 -7.65 8.41 8.69
CA CYS A 35 -6.43 7.70 9.07
C CYS A 35 -6.30 6.35 8.34
N PHE A 36 -7.40 5.60 8.23
CA PHE A 36 -7.44 4.34 7.48
C PHE A 36 -7.14 4.56 6.00
N GLN A 37 -7.64 5.63 5.38
CA GLN A 37 -7.33 5.96 3.99
C GLN A 37 -5.86 6.35 3.79
N VAL A 38 -5.28 7.12 4.72
CA VAL A 38 -3.84 7.47 4.66
C VAL A 38 -3.00 6.19 4.73
N LEU A 39 -3.25 5.33 5.72
CA LEU A 39 -2.54 4.07 5.89
C LEU A 39 -2.69 3.15 4.67
N GLY A 40 -3.92 3.02 4.16
CA GLY A 40 -4.22 2.19 2.99
C GLY A 40 -3.46 2.64 1.73
N ASN A 41 -3.32 3.96 1.53
CA ASN A 41 -2.51 4.46 0.44
C ASN A 41 -1.02 4.20 0.65
N MET A 42 -0.49 4.36 1.87
CA MET A 42 0.92 4.06 2.17
C MET A 42 1.26 2.59 1.88
N VAL A 43 0.45 1.65 2.36
CA VAL A 43 0.64 0.21 2.14
C VAL A 43 0.56 -0.12 0.64
N LYS A 44 -0.42 0.45 -0.06
CA LYS A 44 -0.59 0.27 -1.52
C LYS A 44 0.61 0.79 -2.30
N ASP A 45 1.15 1.95 -1.94
CA ASP A 45 2.28 2.56 -2.64
C ASP A 45 3.54 1.70 -2.53
N GLU A 46 3.81 1.12 -1.35
CA GLU A 46 4.93 0.17 -1.17
C GLU A 46 4.71 -1.13 -1.95
N ALA A 47 3.51 -1.72 -1.86
CA ALA A 47 3.18 -2.93 -2.61
C ALA A 47 3.29 -2.74 -4.14
N ASN A 48 3.07 -1.52 -4.64
CA ASN A 48 3.19 -1.21 -6.06
C ASN A 48 4.63 -1.30 -6.59
N TYR A 49 5.65 -1.01 -5.77
CA TYR A 49 7.05 -1.17 -6.19
C TYR A 49 7.37 -2.63 -6.48
N GLU A 50 7.00 -3.53 -5.57
CA GLU A 50 7.17 -4.98 -5.74
C GLU A 50 6.30 -5.51 -6.89
N CYS A 51 5.07 -5.03 -7.01
CA CYS A 51 4.18 -5.42 -8.11
C CYS A 51 4.74 -5.00 -9.48
N LYS A 52 5.37 -3.82 -9.58
CA LYS A 52 6.09 -3.39 -10.78
C LYS A 52 7.27 -4.33 -11.07
N ALA A 53 8.13 -4.58 -10.07
CA ALA A 53 9.30 -5.45 -10.24
C ALA A 53 8.90 -6.85 -10.72
N CYS A 54 7.88 -7.44 -10.10
CA CYS A 54 7.33 -8.73 -10.50
C CYS A 54 6.80 -8.72 -11.94
N LYS A 55 6.06 -7.67 -12.35
CA LYS A 55 5.58 -7.54 -13.73
C LYS A 55 6.72 -7.43 -14.75
N ASP A 56 7.78 -6.69 -14.41
CA ASP A 56 8.94 -6.51 -15.28
C ASP A 56 9.71 -7.85 -15.43
N GLU A 57 9.90 -8.59 -14.33
CA GLU A 57 10.54 -9.92 -14.32
C GLU A 57 9.75 -10.95 -15.11
N VAL A 58 8.43 -11.02 -14.89
CA VAL A 58 7.55 -11.94 -15.60
C VAL A 58 7.55 -11.67 -17.11
N LYS A 59 7.62 -10.39 -17.52
CA LYS A 59 7.76 -10.02 -18.94
C LYS A 59 9.14 -10.39 -19.49
N GLY A 60 10.20 -10.17 -18.72
CA GLY A 60 11.58 -10.44 -19.14
C GLY A 60 11.88 -11.94 -19.30
N THR A 61 11.37 -12.78 -18.39
CA THR A 61 11.62 -14.23 -18.43
C THR A 61 10.79 -14.95 -19.49
N GLY A 62 9.62 -14.41 -19.88
CA GLY A 62 8.72 -15.08 -20.83
C GLY A 62 8.18 -16.43 -20.34
N SER A 63 8.22 -16.67 -19.03
CA SER A 63 7.82 -17.94 -18.42
C SER A 63 6.32 -18.23 -18.64
N LYS A 64 5.97 -19.52 -18.70
CA LYS A 64 4.56 -19.95 -18.81
C LYS A 64 3.75 -19.42 -17.60
N GLN A 65 2.67 -18.70 -17.88
CA GLN A 65 1.79 -18.12 -16.86
C GLN A 65 0.57 -18.99 -16.60
N LEU A 66 0.18 -19.13 -15.33
CA LEU A 66 -1.07 -19.75 -14.93
C LEU A 66 -2.16 -18.68 -14.87
N ILE A 67 -3.23 -18.87 -15.65
CA ILE A 67 -4.41 -18.01 -15.59
C ILE A 67 -5.48 -18.75 -14.79
N TYR A 68 -5.81 -18.22 -13.60
CA TYR A 68 -6.79 -18.80 -12.71
C TYR A 68 -8.17 -18.18 -12.92
N PHE A 69 -9.10 -18.96 -13.50
CA PHE A 69 -10.49 -18.54 -13.72
C PHE A 69 -11.38 -19.01 -12.57
N SER A 70 -12.16 -18.08 -12.03
CA SER A 70 -13.19 -18.36 -11.02
C SER A 70 -14.41 -17.47 -11.30
N MET A 71 -15.58 -17.97 -10.92
CA MET A 71 -16.81 -17.17 -10.97
C MET A 71 -16.78 -16.03 -9.96
N GLU A 72 -16.12 -16.24 -8.81
CA GLU A 72 -16.08 -15.27 -7.71
C GLU A 72 -14.74 -15.31 -6.97
N PHE A 73 -14.38 -14.15 -6.40
CA PHE A 73 -13.23 -13.97 -5.50
C PHE A 73 -13.65 -13.18 -4.25
N LEU A 74 -13.71 -13.84 -3.10
CA LEU A 74 -14.07 -13.24 -1.81
C LEU A 74 -12.81 -12.82 -1.04
N LEU A 75 -12.21 -11.68 -1.42
CA LEU A 75 -10.93 -11.21 -0.85
C LEU A 75 -11.03 -10.70 0.60
N GLY A 76 -12.22 -10.24 1.03
CA GLY A 76 -12.42 -9.68 2.37
C GLY A 76 -11.63 -8.39 2.61
N ARG A 77 -11.16 -8.18 3.85
CA ARG A 77 -10.40 -6.98 4.24
C ARG A 77 -8.90 -7.23 4.07
N LEU A 78 -8.28 -6.49 3.17
CA LEU A 78 -6.87 -6.69 2.81
C LEU A 78 -5.87 -5.97 3.73
N MET A 79 -6.30 -4.96 4.50
CA MET A 79 -5.36 -4.13 5.26
C MET A 79 -4.49 -4.91 6.26
N ARG A 80 -5.07 -5.79 7.08
CA ARG A 80 -4.27 -6.57 8.06
C ARG A 80 -3.35 -7.59 7.40
N THR A 81 -3.70 -8.08 6.22
CA THR A 81 -2.90 -9.08 5.50
C THR A 81 -1.69 -8.46 4.81
N ASN A 82 -1.70 -7.14 4.60
CA ASN A 82 -0.64 -6.40 3.91
C ASN A 82 0.15 -5.46 4.83
N LEU A 83 -0.08 -5.53 6.15
CA LEU A 83 0.71 -4.85 7.20
C LEU A 83 1.69 -5.85 7.81
#